data_AF-A0A399UEZ5-F1
#
_entry.id   AF-A0A399UEZ5-F1
#
_cell.length_a   1.000
_cell.length_b   1.000
_cell.length_c   1.000
_cell.angle_alpha   90.00
_cell.angle_beta   90.00
_cell.angle_gamma   90.00
#
_symmetry.space_group_name_H-M   'P 1'
#
loop_
_entity.id
_entity.type
_entity.pdbx_description
1 polymer ?
#
loop_
_entity_poly.entity_id
_entity_poly.type
_entity_poly.pdbx_seq_one_letter_code
_entity_poly.pdbx_strand_id
1 'polypeptide(L)'
;MTPEEWAEIDKRRQENEAARLAAMTPWTYRDDVDPMTDKLTRWACTTSTNRALLERPYEPVTADLCLRQSPRYGLDAIVQLNGSGQILCRSYDGCTLKIRFGDGAQQSFSGASAADGSSNVVFITNASRFITATKNAPTTKIQMTFYRAGDQVLEFNTQKLEWPRPAN
;
A
#
# COMPACT_ATOMS: atom_id res chain seq x y z
N MET A 1 -45.40 -16.26 -6.55
CA MET A 1 -44.59 -15.13 -7.07
C MET A 1 -44.62 -15.16 -8.58
N THR A 2 -44.84 -14.00 -9.18
CA THR A 2 -44.81 -13.84 -10.63
C THR A 2 -43.38 -13.83 -11.15
N PRO A 3 -43.15 -14.08 -12.45
CA PRO A 3 -41.84 -13.89 -13.08
C PRO A 3 -41.26 -12.48 -12.87
N GLU A 4 -42.13 -11.47 -12.80
CA GLU A 4 -41.75 -10.07 -12.52
C GLU A 4 -41.25 -9.89 -11.09
N GLU A 5 -41.90 -10.53 -10.11
CA GLU A 5 -41.46 -10.49 -8.70
C GLU A 5 -40.10 -11.18 -8.51
N TRP A 6 -39.82 -12.26 -9.26
CA TRP A 6 -38.51 -12.91 -9.24
C TRP A 6 -37.42 -12.05 -9.86
N ALA A 7 -37.70 -11.42 -11.00
CA ALA A 7 -36.76 -10.51 -11.66
C ALA A 7 -36.40 -9.31 -10.77
N GLU A 8 -37.38 -8.76 -10.04
CA GLU A 8 -37.15 -7.65 -9.11
C GLU A 8 -36.32 -8.08 -7.89
N ILE A 9 -36.53 -9.29 -7.36
CA ILE A 9 -35.69 -9.84 -6.27
C ILE A 9 -34.24 -10.03 -6.73
N ASP A 10 -34.02 -10.59 -7.91
CA ASP A 10 -32.67 -10.82 -8.45
C ASP A 10 -31.93 -9.51 -8.73
N LYS A 11 -32.62 -8.53 -9.32
CA LYS A 11 -32.08 -7.18 -9.53
C LYS A 11 -31.66 -6.55 -8.20
N ARG A 12 -32.53 -6.56 -7.20
CA ARG A 12 -32.26 -5.98 -5.88
C ARG A 12 -31.11 -6.70 -5.17
N ARG A 13 -30.96 -8.01 -5.36
CA ARG A 13 -29.82 -8.78 -4.87
C ARG A 13 -28.51 -8.36 -5.55
N GLN A 14 -28.50 -8.22 -6.88
CA GLN A 14 -27.33 -7.76 -7.64
C GLN A 14 -26.92 -6.35 -7.23
N GLU A 15 -27.87 -5.43 -7.07
CA GLU A 15 -27.62 -4.06 -6.62
C GLU A 15 -27.02 -4.04 -5.20
N ASN A 16 -27.56 -4.84 -4.27
CA ASN A 16 -27.03 -4.95 -2.91
C ASN A 16 -25.61 -5.54 -2.88
N GLU A 17 -25.33 -6.55 -3.71
CA GLU A 17 -24.00 -7.15 -3.83
C GLU A 17 -23.00 -6.16 -4.44
N ALA A 18 -23.40 -5.45 -5.50
CA ALA A 18 -22.60 -4.39 -6.11
C ALA A 18 -22.32 -3.25 -5.13
N ALA A 19 -23.32 -2.81 -4.35
CA ALA A 19 -23.16 -1.80 -3.32
C ALA A 19 -22.21 -2.27 -2.20
N ARG A 20 -22.29 -3.55 -1.80
CA ARG A 20 -21.41 -4.12 -0.79
C ARG A 20 -19.96 -4.17 -1.27
N LEU A 21 -19.74 -4.62 -2.51
CA LEU A 21 -18.41 -4.60 -3.15
C LEU A 21 -17.92 -3.15 -3.35
N ALA A 22 -18.83 -2.23 -3.67
CA ALA A 22 -18.54 -0.79 -3.76
C ALA A 22 -18.26 -0.15 -2.38
N ALA A 23 -18.66 -0.75 -1.27
CA ALA A 23 -18.27 -0.33 0.07
C ALA A 23 -16.96 -0.98 0.56
N MET A 24 -16.57 -2.13 0.00
CA MET A 24 -15.31 -2.78 0.38
C MET A 24 -14.10 -1.96 -0.07
N THR A 25 -13.22 -1.68 0.89
CA THR A 25 -11.93 -1.02 0.67
C THR A 25 -10.82 -2.06 0.80
N PRO A 26 -9.76 -2.01 -0.03
CA PRO A 26 -8.59 -2.87 0.11
C PRO A 26 -7.75 -2.51 1.35
N TRP A 27 -8.04 -1.35 1.96
CA TRP A 27 -7.29 -0.82 3.10
C TRP A 27 -7.76 -1.39 4.44
N THR A 28 -6.83 -1.93 5.21
CA THR A 28 -7.00 -2.25 6.62
C THR A 28 -6.52 -1.07 7.46
N TYR A 29 -7.37 -0.60 8.37
CA TYR A 29 -7.04 0.51 9.26
C TYR A 29 -6.80 0.03 10.69
N ARG A 30 -5.80 0.59 11.35
CA ARG A 30 -5.45 0.26 12.74
C ARG A 30 -4.90 1.51 13.43
N ASP A 31 -5.20 1.63 14.71
CA ASP A 31 -4.61 2.64 15.56
C ASP A 31 -3.82 1.95 16.69
N ASP A 32 -2.71 2.52 17.12
CA ASP A 32 -1.95 2.12 18.31
C ASP A 32 -1.53 3.33 19.14
N VAL A 33 -1.38 3.11 20.45
CA VAL A 33 -0.84 4.11 21.36
C VAL A 33 0.68 3.91 21.42
N ASP A 34 1.45 4.94 21.06
CA ASP A 34 2.91 4.89 21.19
C ASP A 34 3.28 4.88 22.69
N PRO A 35 3.86 3.79 23.22
CA PRO A 35 4.13 3.66 24.66
C PRO A 35 5.17 4.65 25.19
N MET A 36 5.90 5.34 24.31
CA MET A 36 6.87 6.38 24.70
C MET A 36 6.26 7.77 24.76
N THR A 37 5.08 7.99 24.17
CA THR A 37 4.45 9.33 24.12
C THR A 37 3.00 9.35 24.58
N ASP A 38 2.38 8.19 24.79
CA ASP A 38 0.95 7.99 25.03
C ASP A 38 0.03 8.60 23.96
N LYS A 39 0.59 8.93 22.79
CA LYS A 39 -0.16 9.51 21.68
C LYS A 39 -0.54 8.45 20.66
N LEU A 40 -1.70 8.66 20.04
CA LEU A 40 -2.25 7.81 19.00
C LEU A 40 -1.39 7.90 17.72
N THR A 41 -0.94 6.75 17.24
CA THR A 41 -0.42 6.54 15.89
C THR A 41 -1.49 5.82 15.07
N ARG A 42 -1.75 6.30 13.86
CA ARG A 42 -2.73 5.73 12.94
C ARG A 42 -2.05 5.06 11.76
N TRP A 43 -2.70 4.03 11.24
CA TRP A 43 -2.24 3.26 10.09
C TRP A 43 -3.37 2.99 9.08
N ALA A 44 -2.99 2.96 7.81
CA ALA A 44 -3.78 2.38 6.72
C ALA A 44 -2.86 1.52 5.86
N CYS A 45 -3.14 0.24 5.73
CA CYS A 45 -2.30 -0.70 4.97
C CYS A 45 -3.10 -1.45 3.91
N THR A 46 -2.49 -1.72 2.75
CA THR A 46 -3.02 -2.63 1.73
C THR A 46 -1.92 -3.56 1.26
N THR A 47 -2.27 -4.83 1.02
CA THR A 47 -1.34 -5.83 0.48
C THR A 47 -1.32 -5.79 -1.05
N SER A 48 -0.18 -6.12 -1.65
CA SER A 48 -0.02 -6.21 -3.09
C SER A 48 -0.90 -7.32 -3.69
N THR A 49 -1.44 -7.08 -4.89
CA THR A 49 -2.27 -8.04 -5.63
C THR A 49 -1.44 -9.06 -6.39
N ASN A 50 -0.12 -8.85 -6.47
CA ASN A 50 0.85 -9.75 -7.07
C ASN A 50 2.00 -10.03 -6.09
N ARG A 51 2.93 -10.90 -6.52
CA ARG A 51 4.16 -11.24 -5.80
C ARG A 51 5.37 -10.73 -6.56
N ALA A 52 6.36 -10.22 -5.84
CA ALA A 52 7.70 -10.01 -6.38
C ALA A 52 8.38 -11.36 -6.52
N LEU A 53 8.94 -11.66 -7.70
CA LEU A 53 9.67 -12.89 -7.95
C LEU A 53 11.11 -12.68 -7.49
N LEU A 54 11.43 -13.20 -6.32
CA LEU A 54 12.77 -13.13 -5.77
C LEU A 54 13.61 -14.33 -6.23
N GLU A 55 14.93 -14.17 -6.24
CA GLU A 55 15.84 -15.28 -6.49
C GLU A 55 16.24 -15.98 -5.18
N ARG A 56 16.65 -17.25 -5.29
CA ARG A 56 17.14 -18.03 -4.14
C ARG A 56 18.23 -17.26 -3.38
N PRO A 57 18.16 -17.22 -2.04
CA PRO A 57 17.39 -18.11 -1.14
C PRO A 57 15.96 -17.63 -0.80
N TYR A 58 15.45 -16.59 -1.46
CA TYR A 58 14.13 -16.04 -1.15
C TYR A 58 13.03 -16.64 -2.04
N GLU A 59 11.84 -16.77 -1.48
CA GLU A 59 10.63 -17.20 -2.19
C GLU A 59 9.88 -15.99 -2.75
N PRO A 60 8.95 -16.17 -3.70
CA PRO A 60 8.06 -15.10 -4.13
C PRO A 60 7.19 -14.54 -2.99
N VAL A 61 7.32 -13.25 -2.70
CA VAL A 61 6.65 -12.56 -1.59
C VAL A 61 5.66 -11.52 -2.08
N THR A 62 4.59 -11.30 -1.33
CA THR A 62 3.79 -10.07 -1.43
C THR A 62 4.45 -8.95 -0.61
N ALA A 63 3.92 -7.75 -0.70
CA ALA A 63 4.31 -6.64 0.15
C ALA A 63 3.08 -5.89 0.66
N ASP A 64 3.23 -5.22 1.78
CA ASP A 64 2.27 -4.27 2.29
C ASP A 64 2.72 -2.84 1.99
N LEU A 65 1.79 -2.03 1.50
CA LEU A 65 1.91 -0.58 1.42
C LEU A 65 1.14 0.02 2.60
N CYS A 66 1.87 0.63 3.54
CA CYS A 66 1.33 1.22 4.75
C CYS A 66 1.55 2.73 4.80
N LEU A 67 0.49 3.46 5.14
CA LEU A 67 0.55 4.87 5.49
C LEU A 67 0.49 4.98 7.01
N ARG A 68 1.34 5.82 7.59
CA ARG A 68 1.41 6.04 9.04
C ARG A 68 1.34 7.52 9.35
N GLN A 69 0.52 7.88 10.32
CA GLN A 69 0.52 9.20 10.94
C GLN A 69 0.85 9.02 12.42
N SER A 70 2.04 9.46 12.81
CA SER A 70 2.58 9.36 14.16
C SER A 70 3.00 10.74 14.65
N PRO A 71 2.64 11.15 15.87
CA PRO A 71 3.16 12.38 16.47
C PRO A 71 4.69 12.37 16.66
N ARG A 72 5.29 11.18 16.75
CA ARG A 72 6.74 10.99 16.93
C ARG A 72 7.50 10.97 15.61
N TYR A 73 6.96 10.27 14.61
CA TYR A 73 7.65 10.04 13.33
C TYR A 73 7.11 10.89 12.17
N GLY A 74 6.01 11.60 12.36
CA GLY A 74 5.35 12.38 11.32
C GLY A 74 4.49 11.50 10.41
N LEU A 75 4.52 11.82 9.11
CA LEU A 75 3.74 11.14 8.08
C LEU A 75 4.67 10.27 7.24
N ASP A 76 4.39 8.97 7.18
CA ASP A 76 5.18 8.01 6.42
C ASP A 76 4.34 7.30 5.37
N ALA A 77 5.01 6.89 4.29
CA ALA A 77 4.54 5.88 3.35
C ALA A 77 5.62 4.79 3.28
N ILE A 78 5.23 3.56 3.58
CA ILE A 78 6.14 2.45 3.89
C ILE A 78 5.78 1.27 3.00
N VAL A 79 6.76 0.65 2.36
CA VAL A 79 6.58 -0.64 1.70
C VAL A 79 7.38 -1.69 2.47
N GLN A 80 6.72 -2.77 2.89
CA GLN A 80 7.31 -3.86 3.65
C GLN A 80 7.01 -5.20 2.99
N LEU A 81 8.02 -6.05 2.79
CA LEU A 81 7.81 -7.38 2.23
C LEU A 81 7.19 -8.32 3.28
N ASN A 82 6.22 -9.12 2.85
CA ASN A 82 5.54 -10.13 3.66
C ASN A 82 6.33 -11.45 3.62
N GLY A 83 7.59 -11.38 4.06
CA GLY A 83 8.54 -12.48 4.05
C GLY A 83 9.98 -11.99 3.96
N SER A 84 10.89 -12.95 3.82
CA SER A 84 12.31 -12.67 3.64
C SER A 84 12.58 -12.11 2.24
N GLY A 85 13.41 -11.07 2.16
CA GLY A 85 13.85 -10.48 0.91
C GLY A 85 14.75 -9.28 1.19
N GLN A 86 15.49 -8.84 0.18
CA GLN A 86 16.41 -7.71 0.30
C GLN A 86 16.15 -6.70 -0.82
N ILE A 87 15.58 -5.56 -0.43
CA ILE A 87 15.41 -4.38 -1.29
C ILE A 87 16.76 -3.67 -1.36
N LEU A 88 17.26 -3.43 -2.57
CA LEU A 88 18.49 -2.67 -2.81
C LEU A 88 18.22 -1.17 -2.72
N CYS A 89 17.94 -0.73 -1.50
CA CYS A 89 17.73 0.66 -1.14
C CYS A 89 18.93 1.13 -0.33
N ARG A 90 19.99 1.58 -1.00
CA ARG A 90 21.23 2.05 -0.35
C ARG A 90 21.19 3.57 -0.21
N SER A 91 21.57 4.07 0.96
CA SER A 91 21.56 5.51 1.28
C SER A 91 22.56 6.33 0.45
N TYR A 92 23.66 5.72 -0.02
CA TYR A 92 24.70 6.41 -0.79
C TYR A 92 24.52 6.36 -2.31
N ASP A 93 23.80 5.37 -2.85
CA ASP A 93 23.53 5.24 -4.30
C ASP A 93 22.18 5.84 -4.73
N GLY A 94 21.45 6.46 -3.80
CA GLY A 94 20.13 7.03 -4.06
C GLY A 94 19.08 5.95 -4.31
N CYS A 95 18.46 5.45 -3.23
CA CYS A 95 17.31 4.57 -3.33
C CYS A 95 16.20 5.22 -4.16
N THR A 96 16.02 4.76 -5.39
CA THR A 96 15.08 5.35 -6.35
C THR A 96 13.99 4.34 -6.65
N LEU A 97 12.75 4.75 -6.42
CA LEU A 97 11.55 3.99 -6.70
C LEU A 97 10.91 4.56 -7.96
N LYS A 98 10.50 3.69 -8.89
CA LYS A 98 9.66 4.13 -10.02
C LYS A 98 8.22 3.79 -9.71
N ILE A 99 7.36 4.81 -9.67
CA ILE A 99 5.99 4.69 -9.21
C ILE A 99 5.04 5.16 -10.30
N ARG A 100 3.99 4.37 -10.53
CA ARG A 100 2.88 4.73 -11.42
C ARG A 100 1.58 4.69 -10.63
N PHE A 101 0.80 5.76 -10.73
CA PHE A 101 -0.52 5.88 -10.10
C PHE A 101 -1.60 5.79 -11.18
N GLY A 102 -2.45 4.77 -11.09
CA GLY A 102 -3.46 4.46 -12.09
C GLY A 102 -2.85 4.35 -13.49
N ASP A 103 -3.47 5.02 -14.45
CA ASP A 103 -3.00 5.07 -15.82
C ASP A 103 -2.03 6.22 -16.11
N GLY A 104 -1.63 6.99 -15.10
CA GLY A 104 -0.72 8.12 -15.23
C GLY A 104 0.70 7.74 -15.69
N ALA A 105 1.52 8.77 -15.95
CA ALA A 105 2.93 8.58 -16.28
C ALA A 105 3.72 8.02 -15.08
N GLN A 106 4.78 7.26 -15.37
CA GLN A 106 5.74 6.84 -14.36
C GLN A 106 6.49 8.04 -13.76
N GLN A 107 6.68 8.04 -12.46
CA GLN A 107 7.35 9.08 -11.70
C GLN A 107 8.48 8.49 -10.85
N SER A 108 9.53 9.27 -10.61
CA SER A 108 10.58 8.86 -9.68
C SER A 108 10.27 9.39 -8.28
N PHE A 109 10.45 8.54 -7.28
CA PHE A 109 10.45 8.89 -5.86
C PHE A 109 11.77 8.43 -5.26
N SER A 110 12.25 9.15 -4.25
CA SER A 110 13.35 8.68 -3.42
C SER A 110 12.80 7.79 -2.30
N GLY A 111 13.59 6.81 -1.86
CA GLY A 111 13.33 5.99 -0.70
C GLY A 111 14.42 6.14 0.35
N ALA A 112 14.13 5.68 1.57
CA ALA A 112 15.08 5.55 2.66
C ALA A 112 14.97 4.15 3.27
N SER A 113 16.11 3.58 3.66
CA SER A 113 16.18 2.31 4.36
C SER A 113 15.62 2.44 5.78
N ALA A 114 15.19 1.33 6.38
CA ALA A 114 14.77 1.34 7.77
C ALA A 114 15.96 1.63 8.72
N ALA A 115 15.70 2.42 9.77
CA ALA A 115 16.74 2.85 10.71
C ALA A 115 17.31 1.71 11.57
N ASP A 116 16.58 0.60 11.69
CA ASP A 116 16.99 -0.63 12.38
C ASP A 116 17.85 -1.56 11.49
N GLY A 117 18.11 -1.18 10.24
CA GLY A 117 18.87 -1.99 9.27
C GLY A 117 18.04 -3.05 8.54
N SER A 118 16.71 -3.10 8.76
CA SER A 118 15.83 -4.02 8.03
C SER A 118 15.91 -3.77 6.52
N SER A 119 16.22 -4.83 5.77
CA SER A 119 16.41 -4.76 4.31
C SER A 119 15.17 -5.07 3.50
N ASN A 120 14.09 -5.49 4.15
CA ASN A 120 12.79 -5.80 3.56
C ASN A 120 11.78 -4.64 3.70
N VAL A 121 12.25 -3.45 4.11
CA VAL A 121 11.42 -2.26 4.33
C VAL A 121 12.04 -1.07 3.63
N VAL A 122 11.21 -0.28 2.95
CA VAL A 122 11.59 1.03 2.40
C VAL A 122 10.56 2.10 2.76
N PHE A 123 11.05 3.27 3.14
CA PHE A 123 10.25 4.46 3.40
C PHE A 123 10.28 5.36 2.16
N ILE A 124 9.12 5.65 1.58
CA ILE A 124 9.01 6.55 0.44
C ILE A 124 9.16 7.99 0.95
N THR A 125 10.16 8.69 0.42
CA THR A 125 10.39 10.10 0.76
C THR A 125 9.26 10.97 0.20
N ASN A 126 8.93 12.05 0.91
CA ASN A 126 7.82 12.94 0.57
C ASN A 126 6.46 12.20 0.57
N ALA A 127 6.15 11.58 1.72
CA ALA A 127 4.93 10.81 1.93
C ALA A 127 3.66 11.60 1.58
N SER A 128 3.61 12.91 1.86
CA SER A 128 2.45 13.77 1.51
C SER A 128 2.14 13.75 0.01
N ARG A 129 3.16 13.88 -0.84
CA ARG A 129 3.02 13.81 -2.31
C ARG A 129 2.58 12.42 -2.74
N PHE A 130 3.21 11.38 -2.20
CA PHE A 130 2.85 9.99 -2.50
C PHE A 130 1.38 9.70 -2.16
N ILE A 131 0.96 10.02 -0.94
CA ILE A 131 -0.41 9.80 -0.45
C ILE A 131 -1.44 10.53 -1.30
N THR A 132 -1.16 11.78 -1.67
CA THR A 132 -2.07 12.57 -2.51
C THR A 132 -2.26 11.92 -3.88
N ALA A 133 -1.19 11.38 -4.48
CA ALA A 133 -1.27 10.68 -5.75
C ALA A 133 -1.99 9.33 -5.61
N THR A 134 -1.69 8.55 -4.57
CA THR A 134 -2.34 7.26 -4.27
C THR A 134 -3.84 7.42 -4.05
N LYS A 135 -4.27 8.45 -3.31
CA LYS A 135 -5.69 8.70 -3.02
C LYS A 135 -6.53 8.97 -4.27
N ASN A 136 -5.91 9.51 -5.32
CA ASN A 136 -6.56 9.86 -6.58
C ASN A 136 -6.41 8.76 -7.65
N ALA A 137 -5.88 7.60 -7.30
CA ALA A 137 -5.61 6.51 -8.25
C ALA A 137 -6.20 5.19 -7.75
N PRO A 138 -6.89 4.43 -8.63
CA PRO A 138 -7.45 3.13 -8.25
C PRO A 138 -6.35 2.07 -8.02
N THR A 139 -5.17 2.26 -8.62
CA THR A 139 -4.04 1.37 -8.47
C THR A 139 -2.76 2.16 -8.25
N THR A 140 -1.82 1.57 -7.52
CA THR A 140 -0.46 2.08 -7.40
C THR A 140 0.52 0.95 -7.73
N LYS A 141 1.44 1.19 -8.66
CA LYS A 141 2.51 0.25 -9.02
C LYS A 141 3.84 0.82 -8.57
N ILE A 142 4.63 0.02 -7.87
CA ILE A 142 5.93 0.43 -7.32
C ILE A 142 6.98 -0.56 -7.82
N GLN A 143 7.90 -0.06 -8.65
CA GLN A 143 9.09 -0.79 -9.05
C GLN A 143 10.21 -0.53 -8.05
N MET A 144 10.82 -1.61 -7.59
CA MET A 144 11.97 -1.61 -6.70
C MET A 144 12.99 -2.62 -7.16
N THR A 145 14.26 -2.34 -6.89
CA THR A 145 15.34 -3.28 -7.19
C THR A 145 15.56 -4.22 -6.01
N PHE A 146 15.63 -5.51 -6.28
CA PHE A 146 15.84 -6.57 -5.30
C PHE A 146 17.20 -7.23 -5.53
N TYR A 147 17.83 -7.69 -4.44
CA TYR A 147 19.10 -8.39 -4.52
C TYR A 147 18.94 -9.64 -5.38
N ARG A 148 19.79 -9.73 -6.43
CA ARG A 148 19.81 -10.79 -7.45
C ARG A 148 18.57 -10.89 -8.36
N ALA A 149 17.40 -10.44 -7.94
CA ALA A 149 16.18 -10.45 -8.76
C ALA A 149 15.97 -9.20 -9.63
N GLY A 150 16.85 -8.20 -9.51
CA GLY A 150 16.77 -6.97 -10.30
C GLY A 150 15.48 -6.20 -10.01
N ASP A 151 14.95 -5.51 -11.02
CA ASP A 151 13.74 -4.70 -10.88
C ASP A 151 12.48 -5.56 -10.91
N GLN A 152 11.69 -5.49 -9.84
CA GLN A 152 10.38 -6.11 -9.74
C GLN A 152 9.32 -5.06 -9.46
N VAL A 153 8.10 -5.30 -9.94
CA VAL A 153 6.96 -4.40 -9.76
C VAL A 153 5.95 -5.04 -8.82
N LEU A 154 5.60 -4.32 -7.76
CA LEU A 154 4.48 -4.66 -6.88
C LEU A 154 3.30 -3.76 -7.20
N GLU A 155 2.13 -4.37 -7.34
CA GLU A 155 0.87 -3.71 -7.67
C GLU A 155 -0.06 -3.72 -6.47
N PHE A 156 -0.69 -2.59 -6.19
CA PHE A 156 -1.60 -2.41 -5.06
C PHE A 156 -2.94 -1.89 -5.58
N ASN A 157 -4.04 -2.45 -5.08
CA ASN A 157 -5.34 -1.82 -5.20
C ASN A 157 -5.41 -0.68 -4.17
N THR A 158 -5.56 0.55 -4.64
CA THR A 158 -5.52 1.75 -3.79
C THR A 158 -6.83 2.53 -3.79
N GLN A 159 -7.89 1.94 -4.34
CA GLN A 159 -9.23 2.53 -4.31
C GLN A 159 -9.70 2.82 -2.88
N LYS A 160 -10.53 3.87 -2.73
CA LYS A 160 -11.25 4.20 -1.47
C LYS A 160 -10.31 4.33 -0.26
N LEU A 161 -9.15 4.95 -0.48
CA LEU A 161 -8.27 5.35 0.60
C LEU A 161 -8.88 6.52 1.38
N GLU A 162 -9.18 6.30 2.65
CA GLU A 162 -9.63 7.33 3.59
C GLU A 162 -8.45 7.79 4.46
N TRP A 163 -7.76 8.85 4.02
CA TRP A 163 -6.58 9.36 4.72
C TRP A 163 -6.38 10.88 4.58
N PRO A 164 -5.97 11.61 5.64
CA PRO A 164 -5.97 11.15 7.04
C PRO A 164 -7.41 10.90 7.52
N ARG A 165 -7.61 9.96 8.44
CA ARG A 165 -8.93 9.75 9.03
C ARG A 165 -9.25 10.88 10.02
N PRO A 166 -10.49 11.42 10.03
CA PRO A 166 -10.92 12.34 11.08
C PRO A 166 -10.72 11.68 12.46
N ALA A 167 -10.48 12.49 13.49
CA ALA A 167 -10.56 11.98 14.85
C ALA A 167 -12.01 11.56 15.11
N ASN A 168 -12.21 10.31 15.54
CA ASN A 168 -13.50 9.83 16.04
C ASN A 168 -13.83 10.52 17.37
#